data_AF-A0A533REG5-F1
#
_entry.id   AF-A0A533REG5-F1
#
_cell.length_a   1.000
_cell.length_b   1.000
_cell.length_c   1.000
_cell.angle_alpha   90.00
_cell.angle_beta   90.00
_cell.angle_gamma   90.00
#
_symmetry.space_group_name_H-M   'P 1'
#
loop_
_entity.id
_entity.type
_entity.pdbx_description
1 polymer ?
#
loop_
_entity_poly.entity_id
_entity_poly.type
_entity_poly.pdbx_seq_one_letter_code
_entity_poly.pdbx_strand_id
1 'polypeptide(L)' 'VSPGGAGGVTTRGLAYALEDAALAPLSSLGVSNQAVGGACSVSVTSGSLIVFAQATGEPFAL' A
#
# COMPACT_ATOMS: atom_id res chain seq x y z
N VAL A 1 20.85 -2.70 11.90
CA VAL A 1 19.92 -3.36 10.95
C VAL A 1 19.59 -2.35 9.86
N SER A 2 19.80 -2.67 8.59
CA SER A 2 19.33 -1.77 7.52
C SER A 2 17.80 -1.74 7.62
N PRO A 3 17.12 -0.58 7.55
CA PRO A 3 15.70 -0.52 7.93
C PRO A 3 14.75 -1.31 7.03
N GLY A 4 15.25 -2.05 6.04
CA GLY A 4 14.51 -3.05 5.27
C GLY A 4 13.47 -2.42 4.37
N GLY A 5 13.79 -2.28 3.08
CA GLY A 5 12.83 -1.81 2.08
C GLY A 5 11.83 -2.90 1.66
N ALA A 6 10.90 -2.53 0.78
CA ALA A 6 10.01 -3.47 0.10
C ALA A 6 10.35 -3.47 -1.40
N GLY A 7 10.63 -4.65 -1.96
CA GLY A 7 10.95 -4.85 -3.36
C GLY A 7 9.80 -5.50 -4.14
N GLY A 8 9.61 -5.07 -5.38
CA GLY A 8 8.58 -5.58 -6.28
C GLY A 8 7.17 -5.33 -5.77
N VAL A 9 6.93 -4.13 -5.23
CA VAL A 9 5.62 -3.73 -4.72
C VAL A 9 4.70 -3.45 -5.90
N THR A 10 3.60 -4.21 -5.97
CA THR A 10 2.55 -4.03 -6.98
C THR A 10 1.21 -3.80 -6.29
N THR A 11 0.46 -2.79 -6.74
CA THR A 11 -0.87 -2.47 -6.21
C THR A 11 -1.91 -2.47 -7.32
N ARG A 12 -3.11 -2.98 -7.02
CA ARG A 12 -4.27 -2.93 -7.93
C ARG A 12 -5.49 -2.40 -7.18
N GLY A 13 -6.38 -1.74 -7.91
CA GLY A 13 -7.58 -1.11 -7.34
C GLY A 13 -7.31 0.20 -6.60
N LEU A 14 -6.11 0.77 -6.73
CA LEU A 14 -5.73 2.09 -6.19
C LEU A 14 -5.54 3.12 -7.31
N ALA A 15 -5.81 4.39 -7.02
CA ALA A 15 -5.74 5.49 -7.98
C ALA A 15 -4.33 5.71 -8.53
N TYR A 16 -3.32 5.53 -7.68
CA TYR A 16 -1.91 5.60 -8.04
C TYR A 16 -1.29 4.21 -7.93
N ALA A 17 -1.52 3.37 -8.93
CA ALA A 17 -1.00 2.01 -8.95
C ALA A 17 0.54 2.00 -8.95
N LEU A 18 1.11 1.05 -8.22
CA LEU A 18 2.53 0.70 -8.29
C LEU A 18 2.65 -0.59 -9.10
N GLU A 19 3.69 -0.67 -9.93
CA GLU A 19 4.03 -1.87 -10.70
C GLU A 19 5.51 -2.16 -10.47
N ASP A 20 5.81 -3.32 -9.87
CA ASP A 20 7.16 -3.79 -9.55
C ASP A 20 8.07 -2.73 -8.86
N ALA A 21 7.49 -1.89 -8.00
CA ALA A 21 8.20 -0.76 -7.41
C ALA A 21 9.16 -1.18 -6.29
N ALA A 22 10.32 -0.52 -6.23
CA ALA A 22 11.25 -0.62 -5.10
C ALA A 22 11.01 0.55 -4.13
N LEU A 23 10.55 0.26 -2.92
CA LEU A 23 10.30 1.25 -1.89
C LEU A 23 11.46 1.29 -0.90
N ALA A 24 12.22 2.39 -0.95
CA ALA A 24 13.25 2.67 0.05
C ALA A 24 12.62 2.87 1.44
N PRO A 25 13.33 2.54 2.54
CA PRO A 25 12.85 2.80 3.89
C PRO A 25 12.45 4.27 4.07
N LEU A 26 11.30 4.50 4.71
CA LEU A 26 10.73 5.84 4.95
C LEU A 26 10.37 6.64 3.68
N SER A 27 10.40 6.01 2.50
CA SER A 27 9.87 6.63 1.29
C SER A 27 8.37 6.90 1.42
N SER A 28 7.91 8.03 0.90
CA SER A 28 6.49 8.38 0.84
C SER A 28 5.79 7.84 -0.40
N LEU A 29 6.49 7.18 -1.31
CA LEU A 29 5.89 6.62 -2.52
C LEU A 29 4.82 5.58 -2.17
N GLY A 30 3.60 5.78 -2.67
CA GLY A 30 2.43 4.95 -2.37
C GLY A 30 1.60 5.42 -1.16
N VAL A 31 2.06 6.43 -0.42
CA VAL A 31 1.28 7.08 0.66
C VAL A 31 0.21 8.00 0.05
N SER A 32 -0.88 8.22 0.80
CA SER A 32 -2.01 9.07 0.38
C SER A 32 -2.67 8.61 -0.92
N ASN A 33 -2.76 7.28 -1.08
CA ASN A 33 -3.44 6.65 -2.19
C ASN A 33 -4.90 6.36 -1.84
N GLN A 34 -5.73 6.16 -2.87
CA GLN A 34 -7.17 5.97 -2.70
C GLN A 34 -7.64 4.75 -3.47
N ALA A 35 -8.49 3.94 -2.85
CA ALA A 35 -9.21 2.88 -3.54
C ALA A 35 -10.14 3.48 -4.61
N VAL A 36 -10.07 3.00 -5.85
CA VAL A 36 -10.91 3.49 -6.96
C VAL A 36 -12.25 2.76 -7.10
N GLY A 37 -12.58 1.91 -6.12
CA GLY A 37 -13.76 1.04 -6.12
C GLY A 37 -13.41 -0.42 -6.36
N GLY A 38 -14.24 -1.33 -5.85
CA GLY A 38 -14.00 -2.77 -5.92
C GLY A 38 -12.90 -3.26 -4.97
N ALA A 39 -12.38 -4.46 -5.24
CA ALA A 39 -11.34 -5.07 -4.42
C ALA A 39 -9.97 -4.42 -4.67
N CYS A 40 -9.23 -4.18 -3.59
CA CYS A 40 -7.84 -3.73 -3.63
C CYS A 40 -6.90 -4.91 -3.35
N SER A 41 -5.73 -4.93 -3.99
CA SER A 41 -4.70 -5.92 -3.71
C SER A 41 -3.31 -5.28 -3.64
N VAL A 42 -2.48 -5.78 -2.73
CA VAL A 42 -1.07 -5.41 -2.59
C VAL A 42 -0.26 -6.69 -2.63
N SER A 43 0.81 -6.72 -3.43
CA SER A 43 1.78 -7.81 -3.48
C SER A 43 3.19 -7.26 -3.29
N VAL A 44 4.05 -8.04 -2.65
CA VAL A 44 5.45 -7.71 -2.36
C VAL A 44 6.29 -8.93 -2.67
N THR A 45 7.37 -8.76 -3.43
CA THR A 45 8.26 -9.86 -3.80
C THR A 45 9.32 -10.11 -2.73
N SER A 46 9.83 -9.05 -2.10
CA SER A 46 10.85 -9.16 -1.06
C SER A 46 10.75 -8.05 -0.01
N GLY A 47 11.20 -8.35 1.21
CA GLY A 47 11.20 -7.40 2.33
C GLY A 47 9.85 -7.33 3.05
N SER A 48 9.50 -6.15 3.57
CA SER A 48 8.28 -5.96 4.35
C SER A 48 7.66 -4.60 4.08
N LEU A 49 6.33 -4.54 4.00
CA LEU A 49 5.57 -3.34 3.73
C LEU A 49 4.51 -3.15 4.81
N ILE A 50 4.47 -1.96 5.42
CA ILE A 50 3.41 -1.57 6.34
C ILE A 50 2.32 -0.87 5.53
N VAL A 51 1.08 -1.34 5.66
CA VAL A 51 -0.08 -0.76 4.97
C VAL A 51 -0.98 -0.09 5.99
N PHE A 52 -1.23 1.21 5.78
CA PHE A 52 -2.24 1.96 6.52
C PHE A 52 -3.48 2.09 5.64
N ALA A 53 -4.60 1.53 6.10
CA ALA A 53 -5.89 1.65 5.42
C ALA A 53 -6.85 2.42 6.32
N GLN A 54 -7.38 3.53 5.79
CA GLN A 54 -8.48 4.26 6.43
C GLN A 54 -9.78 3.83 5.76
N ALA A 55 -10.66 3.19 6.54
CA ALA A 55 -12.01 2.93 6.07
C ALA A 55 -12.84 4.20 6.27
N THR A 56 -13.41 4.73 5.18
CA THR A 56 -14.48 5.72 5.27
C THR A 56 -15.80 4.99 5.42
N GLY A 57 -16.29 4.91 6.65
CA GLY A 57 -17.63 4.45 7.02
C GLY A 57 -18.00 5.05 8.37
N GLU A 58 -19.29 5.35 8.57
CA GLU A 58 -19.84 5.65 9.89
C GLU A 58 -19.43 4.54 10.89
N PRO A 59 -19.18 4.85 12.18
CA PRO A 59 -19.02 3.80 13.17
C PRO A 59 -20.23 2.87 13.07
N PHE A 60 -19.98 1.57 12.98
CA PHE A 60 -21.01 0.56 13.16
C PHE A 60 -21.67 0.85 14.53
N ALA A 61 -22.89 1.37 14.49
CA ALA A 61 -23.72 1.50 15.68
C ALA A 61 -24.08 0.07 16.11
N LEU A 62 -23.64 -0.29 17.30
CA LEU A 62 -24.04 -1.50 18.02
C LEU A 62 -25.53 -1.45 18.40
#